data_AF-A0A7X3SID0-F1
#
_entry.id   AF-A0A7X3SID0-F1
#
_cell.length_a   1.000
_cell.length_b   1.000
_cell.length_c   1.000
_cell.angle_alpha   90.00
_cell.angle_beta   90.00
_cell.angle_gamma   90.00
#
_symmetry.space_group_name_H-M   'P 1'
#
loop_
_entity.id
_entity.type
_entity.pdbx_description
1 polymer ?
#
loop_
_entity_poly.entity_id
_entity_poly.type
_entity_poly.pdbx_seq_one_letter_code
_entity_poly.pdbx_strand_id
1 'polypeptide(L)'
;MRYPVISVERTGKRIRDICVRQGICAKEIQEYMGFSAVQSVYDWFHGKNLPSVDNLYALSRLLKVSMERLLVTSDQEETGRVCELMALPRKDSRKMVMWYREGIKFLSISL
;
A
#
# COMPACT_ATOMS: atom_id res chain seq x y z
N MET A 1 -23.90 -21.12 1.00
CA MET A 1 -22.65 -20.37 1.24
C MET A 1 -22.14 -19.84 -0.08
N ARG A 2 -21.78 -18.56 -0.19
CA ARG A 2 -21.22 -17.99 -1.42
C ARG A 2 -19.71 -18.18 -1.40
N TYR A 3 -19.12 -18.61 -2.51
CA TYR A 3 -17.68 -18.77 -2.63
C TYR A 3 -16.99 -17.40 -2.48
N PRO A 4 -15.98 -17.25 -1.60
CA PRO A 4 -15.28 -15.99 -1.41
C PRO A 4 -14.38 -15.70 -2.61
N VAL A 5 -14.67 -14.59 -3.32
CA VAL A 5 -13.90 -14.17 -4.49
C VAL A 5 -13.05 -12.97 -4.12
N ILE A 6 -11.76 -13.01 -4.45
CA ILE A 6 -10.84 -11.89 -4.24
C ILE A 6 -11.17 -10.78 -5.25
N SER A 7 -11.31 -9.55 -4.76
CA SER A 7 -11.42 -8.36 -5.59
C SER A 7 -10.02 -7.90 -5.99
N VAL A 8 -9.69 -8.00 -7.28
CA VAL A 8 -8.38 -7.61 -7.81
C VAL A 8 -8.12 -6.13 -7.59
N GLU A 9 -9.09 -5.27 -7.91
CA GLU A 9 -8.98 -3.82 -7.75
C GLU A 9 -8.76 -3.41 -6.30
N ARG A 10 -9.58 -3.91 -5.37
CA ARG A 10 -9.49 -3.55 -3.96
C ARG A 10 -8.23 -4.10 -3.31
N THR A 11 -7.79 -5.29 -3.71
CA THR A 11 -6.50 -5.86 -3.30
C THR A 11 -5.34 -5.00 -3.79
N GLY A 12 -5.35 -4.59 -5.06
CA GLY A 12 -4.34 -3.71 -5.63
C GLY A 12 -4.20 -2.38 -4.89
N LYS A 13 -5.34 -1.72 -4.63
CA LYS A 13 -5.41 -0.50 -3.82
C LYS A 13 -4.91 -0.73 -2.40
N ARG A 14 -5.29 -1.84 -1.76
CA ARG A 14 -4.84 -2.19 -0.40
C ARG A 14 -3.33 -2.34 -0.33
N ILE A 15 -2.72 -3.04 -1.29
CA ILE A 15 -1.26 -3.20 -1.37
C ILE A 15 -0.61 -1.82 -1.50
N ARG A 16 -1.09 -0.98 -2.44
CA ARG A 16 -0.57 0.38 -2.63
C ARG A 16 -0.66 1.21 -1.35
N ASP A 17 -1.79 1.17 -0.65
CA ASP A 17 -1.99 1.93 0.59
C ASP A 17 -1.05 1.47 1.72
N ILE A 18 -0.75 0.17 1.81
CA ILE A 18 0.25 -0.33 2.75
C ILE A 18 1.64 0.19 2.39
N CYS A 19 2.01 0.15 1.10
CA CYS A 19 3.30 0.64 0.63
C CYS A 19 3.47 2.14 0.93
N VAL A 20 2.46 2.95 0.63
CA VAL A 20 2.45 4.40 0.92
C VAL A 20 2.61 4.68 2.42
N ARG A 21 1.88 3.94 3.27
CA ARG A 21 2.02 4.09 4.74
C ARG A 21 3.39 3.71 5.27
N GLN A 22 4.08 2.79 4.61
CA GLN A 22 5.43 2.35 4.98
C GLN A 22 6.54 3.13 4.25
N GLY A 23 6.19 4.06 3.36
CA GLY A 23 7.17 4.82 2.56
C GLY A 23 7.91 3.99 1.50
N ILE A 24 7.35 2.84 1.09
CA ILE A 24 7.93 1.94 0.08
C ILE A 24 7.36 2.31 -1.29
N CYS A 25 8.24 2.53 -2.26
CA CYS A 25 7.86 2.84 -3.64
C CYS A 25 7.86 1.60 -4.56
N ALA A 26 7.24 1.73 -5.73
CA ALA A 26 7.16 0.63 -6.70
C ALA A 26 8.54 0.14 -7.19
N LYS A 27 9.54 1.04 -7.23
CA LYS A 27 10.91 0.71 -7.62
C LYS A 27 11.59 -0.21 -6.60
N GLU A 28 11.42 0.05 -5.31
CA GLU A 28 11.96 -0.81 -4.24
C GLU A 28 11.35 -2.21 -4.29
N ILE A 29 10.05 -2.33 -4.61
CA ILE A 29 9.38 -3.62 -4.79
C ILE A 29 9.97 -4.35 -6.00
N GLN A 30 10.13 -3.65 -7.12
CA GLN A 30 10.73 -4.21 -8.33
C GLN A 30 12.15 -4.71 -8.09
N GLU A 31 12.98 -3.93 -7.38
CA GLU A 31 14.35 -4.30 -7.02
C GLU A 31 14.36 -5.51 -6.07
N TYR A 32 13.51 -5.53 -5.04
CA TYR A 32 13.40 -6.65 -4.11
C TYR A 32 12.96 -7.95 -4.80
N MET A 33 12.07 -7.85 -5.80
CA MET A 33 11.58 -9.00 -6.57
C MET A 33 12.50 -9.41 -7.73
N GLY A 34 13.53 -8.63 -8.03
CA GLY A 34 14.42 -8.87 -9.15
C GLY A 34 13.74 -8.76 -10.52
N PHE A 35 12.65 -7.97 -10.64
CA PHE A 35 12.01 -7.78 -11.94
C PHE A 35 12.86 -6.89 -12.85
N SER A 36 12.82 -7.15 -14.15
CA SER A 36 13.44 -6.28 -15.15
C SER A 36 12.68 -4.97 -15.37
N ALA A 37 11.37 -4.95 -15.09
CA ALA A 37 10.51 -3.79 -15.29
C ALA A 37 9.58 -3.55 -14.10
N VAL A 38 9.35 -2.27 -13.77
CA VAL A 38 8.45 -1.84 -12.68
C VAL A 38 6.96 -1.99 -13.03
N GLN A 39 6.64 -2.24 -14.30
CA GLN A 39 5.27 -2.23 -14.81
C GLN A 39 4.37 -3.24 -14.10
N SER A 40 4.88 -4.43 -13.76
CA SER A 40 4.13 -5.45 -13.02
C SER A 40 3.59 -4.92 -11.69
N VAL A 41 4.39 -4.12 -10.98
CA VAL A 41 3.99 -3.54 -9.69
C VAL A 41 2.85 -2.53 -9.87
N TYR A 42 2.92 -1.69 -10.91
CA TYR A 42 1.84 -0.77 -11.24
C TYR A 42 0.58 -1.49 -11.71
N ASP A 43 0.69 -2.58 -12.46
CA ASP A 43 -0.47 -3.37 -12.89
C ASP A 43 -1.22 -3.95 -11.68
N TRP A 44 -0.51 -4.36 -10.63
CA TRP A 44 -1.12 -4.73 -9.35
C TRP A 44 -1.79 -3.53 -8.67
N PHE A 45 -1.10 -2.40 -8.56
CA PHE A 45 -1.64 -1.21 -7.88
C PHE A 45 -2.90 -0.65 -8.54
N HIS A 46 -3.01 -0.77 -9.86
CA HIS A 46 -4.18 -0.37 -10.64
C HIS A 46 -5.23 -1.48 -10.78
N GLY A 47 -5.01 -2.65 -10.17
CA GLY A 47 -5.98 -3.74 -10.18
C GLY A 47 -6.15 -4.44 -11.53
N LYS A 48 -5.16 -4.35 -12.44
CA LYS A 48 -5.23 -5.04 -13.73
C LYS A 48 -5.10 -6.55 -13.58
N ASN A 49 -4.25 -7.00 -12.66
CA ASN A 49 -4.05 -8.40 -12.30
C ASN A 49 -3.58 -8.52 -10.85
N LEU A 50 -3.66 -9.72 -10.30
CA LEU A 50 -3.10 -10.01 -8.98
C LEU A 50 -1.61 -10.35 -9.09
N PRO A 51 -0.81 -10.08 -8.05
CA PRO A 51 0.48 -10.74 -7.89
C PRO A 51 0.28 -12.26 -7.91
N SER A 52 1.25 -13.01 -8.46
CA SER A 52 1.29 -14.46 -8.27
C SER A 52 1.39 -14.80 -6.78
N VAL A 53 1.12 -16.06 -6.42
CA VAL A 53 1.23 -16.51 -5.02
C VAL A 53 2.63 -16.24 -4.47
N ASP A 54 3.69 -16.50 -5.24
CA ASP A 54 5.07 -16.23 -4.84
C ASP A 54 5.33 -14.74 -4.61
N ASN A 55 4.83 -13.89 -5.51
CA ASN A 55 4.99 -12.44 -5.39
C ASN A 55 4.18 -11.88 -4.21
N LEU A 56 3.01 -12.44 -3.94
CA LEU A 56 2.20 -12.08 -2.78
C LEU A 56 2.91 -12.46 -1.48
N TYR A 57 3.54 -13.64 -1.44
CA TYR A 57 4.35 -14.06 -0.31
C TYR A 57 5.57 -13.14 -0.13
N ALA A 58 6.28 -12.82 -1.22
CA ALA A 58 7.40 -11.87 -1.21
C ALA A 58 6.97 -10.49 -0.69
N LEU A 59 5.83 -9.95 -1.14
CA LEU A 59 5.25 -8.71 -0.62
C LEU A 59 4.96 -8.81 0.88
N SER A 60 4.37 -9.92 1.32
CA SER A 60 4.10 -10.17 2.73
C SER A 60 5.39 -10.08 3.58
N ARG A 61 6.50 -10.63 3.07
CA ARG A 61 7.82 -10.55 3.75
C ARG A 61 8.39 -9.13 3.72
N LEU A 62 8.36 -8.46 2.57
CA LEU A 62 8.88 -7.10 2.40
C LEU A 62 8.12 -6.10 3.29
N LEU A 63 6.78 -6.17 3.28
CA LEU A 63 5.88 -5.28 4.00
C LEU A 63 5.65 -5.70 5.45
N LYS A 64 6.18 -6.85 5.88
CA LYS A 64 6.03 -7.44 7.21
C LYS A 64 4.56 -7.58 7.64
N VAL A 65 3.71 -8.05 6.72
CA VAL A 65 2.29 -8.33 6.95
C VAL A 65 1.94 -9.75 6.50
N SER A 66 0.86 -10.33 7.04
CA SER A 66 0.33 -11.59 6.53
C SER A 66 -0.21 -11.41 5.10
N MET A 67 -0.16 -12.47 4.29
CA MET A 67 -0.74 -12.46 2.95
C MET A 67 -2.24 -12.10 2.97
N GLU A 68 -2.98 -12.61 3.95
CA GLU A 68 -4.40 -12.30 4.13
C GLU A 68 -4.67 -10.80 4.30
N ARG A 69 -3.75 -10.06 4.94
CA ARG A 69 -3.91 -8.60 5.13
C ARG A 69 -3.74 -7.79 3.84
N LEU A 70 -3.13 -8.39 2.81
CA LEU A 70 -2.99 -7.81 1.48
C LEU A 70 -4.26 -8.01 0.65
N LEU A 71 -4.96 -9.13 0.84
CA LEU A 71 -6.12 -9.54 0.06
C LEU A 71 -7.40 -8.86 0.55
N VAL A 72 -8.30 -8.57 -0.38
CA VAL A 72 -9.65 -8.08 -0.09
C VAL A 72 -10.64 -8.93 -0.87
N THR A 73 -11.62 -9.54 -0.18
CA THR A 73 -12.70 -10.28 -0.86
C THR A 73 -13.84 -9.33 -1.25
N SER A 74 -14.55 -9.67 -2.32
CA SER A 74 -15.61 -8.84 -2.89
C SER A 74 -16.79 -8.64 -1.94
N ASP A 75 -16.98 -9.54 -0.99
CA ASP A 75 -18.01 -9.51 0.05
C ASP A 75 -17.60 -8.79 1.33
N GLN A 76 -16.30 -8.49 1.55
CA GLN A 76 -15.91 -7.68 2.70
C GLN A 76 -16.27 -6.22 2.42
N GLU A 77 -17.23 -5.66 3.14
CA GLU A 77 -17.22 -4.23 3.38
C GLU A 77 -15.89 -3.91 4.05
N GLU A 78 -15.22 -2.84 3.58
CA GLU A 78 -13.89 -2.43 4.03
C GLU A 78 -13.96 -2.10 5.52
N THR A 79 -13.88 -3.15 6.36
CA THR A 79 -13.96 -3.01 7.80
C THR A 79 -12.62 -2.41 8.19
N GLY A 80 -12.63 -1.08 8.28
CA GLY A 80 -11.57 -0.29 8.82
C GLY A 80 -11.30 -0.72 10.25
N ARG A 81 -10.57 -1.82 10.43
CA ARG A 81 -9.60 -1.90 11.51
C ARG A 81 -8.52 -0.91 11.13
N VAL A 82 -8.82 0.37 11.39
CA VAL A 82 -7.82 1.37 11.73
C VAL A 82 -6.88 0.63 12.67
N CYS A 83 -5.60 0.56 12.32
CA CYS A 83 -4.60 0.09 13.29
C CYS A 83 -4.89 0.85 14.58
N GLU A 84 -5.28 0.13 15.62
CA GLU A 84 -5.40 0.59 16.99
C GLU A 84 -3.99 0.85 17.56
N LEU A 85 -3.20 1.64 16.83
CA LEU A 85 -1.93 2.16 17.25
C LEU A 85 -1.75 3.52 16.55
N MET A 86 -2.16 4.55 17.29
CA MET A 86 -1.97 5.98 17.09
C MET A 86 -2.75 6.61 15.92
N ALA A 87 -3.84 7.28 16.28
CA ALA A 87 -4.55 8.22 15.42
C ALA A 87 -3.59 9.30 14.90
N LEU A 88 -3.24 9.22 13.61
CA LEU A 88 -2.77 10.41 12.90
C LEU A 88 -4.00 11.24 12.50
N PRO A 89 -4.01 12.55 12.74
CA PRO A 89 -5.19 13.39 12.49
C PRO A 89 -5.59 13.37 11.02
N ARG A 90 -6.91 13.35 10.78
CA ARG A 90 -7.52 13.40 9.45
C ARG A 90 -7.00 14.63 8.67
N LYS A 91 -6.57 14.40 7.42
CA LYS A 91 -5.95 15.37 6.52
C LYS A 91 -6.96 16.44 6.08
N ASP A 92 -6.81 17.66 6.62
CA ASP A 92 -7.46 18.87 6.09
C ASP A 92 -6.73 19.30 4.80
N SER A 93 -7.49 19.51 3.72
CA SER A 93 -6.99 19.79 2.36
C SER A 93 -6.32 21.16 2.21
N ARG A 94 -6.16 21.95 3.28
CA ARG A 94 -5.67 23.33 3.21
C ARG A 94 -4.18 23.55 3.46
N LYS A 95 -3.39 22.53 3.83
CA LYS A 95 -1.93 22.65 3.94
C LYS A 95 -1.21 21.43 3.38
N MET A 96 -0.61 21.61 2.21
CA MET A 96 0.26 20.64 1.56
C MET A 96 1.65 20.74 2.21
N VAL A 97 2.08 19.71 2.95
CA VAL A 97 3.46 19.58 3.40
C VAL A 97 4.08 18.39 2.66
N MET A 98 5.08 18.70 1.84
CA MET A 98 5.87 17.75 1.06
C MET A 98 6.83 17.02 2.00
N TRP A 99 6.90 15.69 1.89
CA TRP A 99 7.88 14.88 2.60
C TRP A 99 9.13 14.74 1.72
N TYR A 100 10.27 15.28 2.16
CA TYR A 100 11.57 15.01 1.54
C TYR A 100 12.45 14.23 2.51
N ARG A 101 13.07 13.17 1.98
CA ARG A 101 13.97 12.26 2.70
C ARG A 101 15.31 13.00 2.91
N GLU A 102 15.82 12.89 4.13
CA GLU A 102 17.10 13.45 4.65
C GLU A 102 17.03 14.86 5.26
N GLY A 103 16.66 14.89 6.56
CA GLY A 103 17.20 15.81 7.58
C GLY A 103 16.97 17.33 7.44
N ILE A 104 16.26 17.93 8.42
CA ILE A 104 16.47 19.25 9.09
C ILE A 104 15.14 19.93 9.49
N LYS A 105 15.27 20.71 10.58
CA LYS A 105 14.32 21.52 11.36
C LYS A 105 13.38 22.44 10.56
N PHE A 106 12.25 22.72 11.22
CA PHE A 106 11.19 23.68 10.89
C PHE A 106 11.66 25.15 10.88
N LEU A 107 11.24 25.91 9.86
CA LEU A 107 10.94 27.34 9.98
C LEU A 107 9.61 27.61 9.25
N SER A 108 8.61 28.02 10.03
CA SER A 108 7.30 28.47 9.54
C SER A 108 7.45 29.86 8.93
N ILE A 109 7.00 30.05 7.69
CA ILE A 109 6.67 31.40 7.20
C ILE A 109 5.17 31.41 6.94
N SER A 110 4.48 32.12 7.82
CA SER A 110 3.12 32.59 7.61
C SER A 110 3.14 33.74 6.62
N LEU A 111 2.25 33.71 5.63
CA LEU A 111 1.70 34.88 4.98
C LEU A 111 0.18 34.76 5.06
#